data_AF-A0A7W0FBB9-F1
#
_entry.id   AF-A0A7W0FBB9-F1
#
_cell.length_a   1.000
_cell.length_b   1.000
_cell.length_c   1.000
_cell.angle_alpha   90.00
_cell.angle_beta   90.00
_cell.angle_gamma   90.00
#
_symmetry.space_group_name_H-M   'P 1'
#
loop_
_entity.id
_entity.type
_entity.pdbx_description
1 polymer ?
#
loop_
_entity_poly.entity_id
_entity_poly.type
_entity_poly.pdbx_seq_one_letter_code
_entity_poly.pdbx_strand_id
1 'polypeptide(L)'
;MPFLNDSFALPKAFLFWMFIPLFFMTDDFSADKEEMPVYFVTVIYFLLSLFSIYPMLSFTGLYRYYFNGFFSLFAGVALFRILRKFPESVIKKLLGFLLFSALLTCAAVFAGGGTRISSTFGNPNFYGGVLAALIPYALFFSLSKAGYGIHFIFFAIALLMTLSRASWVGASAGILFFVLSGKGRGASKAGRARAARNILAATALILAGAFIISTHFAGDIFRRAVSIFNLSEADIVSRFEGYAASMAIFAEKPFFGHGPESFSILFRSHAPVSFIKQIGGLAHAGYSHCYPMQLLAETGLAGFGVWLFLIFVLLKKAFTSKELFKKAAGASVTAYVVTNLFAFPSITELLVFWFSAAVIYGPERGGGCSTLRPSRFPVLASRAAAFVFILFPIATLISEISFVSAGKNPDPVKAYAKLRRADFFLPSDYHLMNAGKICIVFYEKTGAAVWLDRGDEFFQKLIKRNPRHALALNGAGVAARENFI
;
A
#
# COMPACT_ATOMS: atom_id res chain seq x y z
N MET A 1 -1.00 -16.79 9.45
CA MET A 1 -0.24 -15.62 9.99
C MET A 1 -1.23 -14.54 10.41
N PRO A 2 -1.38 -14.24 11.71
CA PRO A 2 -2.36 -13.29 12.22
C PRO A 2 -2.05 -11.80 11.93
N PHE A 3 -0.87 -11.46 11.41
CA PHE A 3 -0.41 -10.07 11.22
C PHE A 3 -0.46 -9.53 9.78
N LEU A 4 -1.15 -10.22 8.87
CA LEU A 4 -1.21 -9.84 7.45
C LEU A 4 -2.59 -9.39 6.96
N ASN A 5 -3.54 -9.24 7.88
CA ASN A 5 -4.90 -8.87 7.51
C ASN A 5 -5.19 -7.43 7.96
N ASP A 6 -5.06 -6.47 7.06
CA ASP A 6 -5.53 -5.11 7.31
C ASP A 6 -7.05 -5.08 7.08
N SER A 7 -7.79 -5.22 8.19
CA SER A 7 -9.26 -5.17 8.20
C SER A 7 -9.84 -3.85 7.63
N PHE A 8 -9.03 -2.80 7.54
CA PHE A 8 -9.40 -1.51 6.97
C PHE A 8 -8.85 -1.27 5.56
N ALA A 9 -8.18 -2.26 4.95
CA ALA A 9 -7.58 -2.09 3.63
C ALA A 9 -8.63 -1.78 2.56
N LEU A 10 -9.80 -2.44 2.58
CA LEU A 10 -10.88 -2.16 1.61
C LEU A 10 -11.48 -0.76 1.79
N PRO A 11 -11.89 -0.31 3.00
CA PRO A 11 -12.29 1.08 3.21
C PRO A 11 -11.25 2.10 2.71
N LYS A 12 -9.96 1.85 2.95
CA LYS A 12 -8.88 2.73 2.45
C LYS A 12 -8.79 2.71 0.92
N ALA A 13 -8.86 1.53 0.30
CA ALA A 13 -8.87 1.35 -1.16
C ALA A 13 -10.05 2.10 -1.78
N PHE A 14 -11.24 1.90 -1.23
CA PHE A 14 -12.47 2.55 -1.65
C PHE A 14 -12.32 4.07 -1.65
N LEU A 15 -11.90 4.65 -0.52
CA LEU A 15 -11.71 6.10 -0.39
C LEU A 15 -10.65 6.63 -1.34
N PHE A 16 -9.59 5.85 -1.59
CA PHE A 16 -8.57 6.23 -2.54
C PHE A 16 -9.08 6.17 -3.99
N TRP A 17 -9.79 5.12 -4.38
CA TRP A 17 -10.38 4.99 -5.72
C TRP A 17 -11.43 6.05 -6.03
N MET A 18 -12.04 6.67 -5.01
CA MET A 18 -12.94 7.83 -5.20
C MET A 18 -12.26 9.05 -5.85
N PHE A 19 -10.93 9.12 -5.89
CA PHE A 19 -10.25 10.16 -6.67
C PHE A 19 -10.43 9.96 -8.18
N ILE A 20 -10.67 8.75 -8.67
CA ILE A 20 -10.87 8.47 -10.10
C ILE A 20 -12.12 9.19 -10.65
N PRO A 21 -13.33 8.98 -10.11
CA PRO A 21 -14.51 9.70 -10.61
C PRO A 21 -14.40 11.21 -10.38
N LEU A 22 -13.80 11.65 -9.28
CA LEU A 22 -13.56 13.07 -9.03
C LEU A 22 -12.63 13.68 -10.10
N PHE A 23 -11.60 12.94 -10.51
CA PHE A 23 -10.71 13.32 -11.60
C PHE A 23 -11.49 13.49 -12.91
N PHE A 24 -12.33 12.52 -13.30
CA PHE A 24 -13.16 12.69 -14.50
C PHE A 24 -14.10 13.90 -14.43
N MET A 25 -14.63 14.23 -13.25
CA MET A 25 -15.51 15.38 -13.08
C MET A 25 -14.77 16.73 -13.12
N THR A 26 -13.50 16.77 -12.75
CA THR A 26 -12.77 18.03 -12.47
C THR A 26 -11.59 18.28 -13.39
N ASP A 27 -11.07 17.26 -14.08
CA ASP A 27 -9.91 17.39 -14.94
C ASP A 27 -10.27 18.01 -16.29
N ASP A 28 -9.36 18.80 -16.87
CA ASP A 28 -9.58 19.41 -18.17
C ASP A 28 -8.97 18.59 -19.32
N PHE A 29 -8.29 17.48 -18.98
CA PHE A 29 -7.58 16.57 -19.86
C PHE A 29 -6.53 17.25 -20.73
N SER A 30 -6.06 18.43 -20.30
CA SER A 30 -4.94 19.10 -20.95
C SER A 30 -3.67 18.28 -20.71
N ALA A 31 -2.89 18.10 -21.77
CA ALA A 31 -1.61 17.41 -21.70
C ALA A 31 -0.53 18.42 -21.27
N ASP A 32 0.05 18.21 -20.10
CA ASP A 32 1.26 18.92 -19.66
C ASP A 32 2.48 18.08 -20.01
N LYS A 33 3.39 18.62 -20.84
CA LYS A 33 4.62 17.91 -21.23
C LYS A 33 5.50 17.58 -20.02
N GLU A 34 5.40 18.34 -18.92
CA GLU A 34 6.13 18.01 -17.70
C GLU A 34 5.60 16.71 -17.07
N GLU A 35 4.32 16.38 -17.24
CA GLU A 35 3.68 15.18 -16.69
C GLU A 35 3.95 13.89 -17.49
N MET A 36 4.70 13.96 -18.59
CA MET A 36 5.01 12.80 -19.44
C MET A 36 5.48 11.56 -18.66
N PRO A 37 6.35 11.65 -17.63
CA PRO A 37 6.73 10.47 -16.84
C PRO A 37 5.55 9.80 -16.13
N VAL A 38 4.57 10.58 -15.66
CA VAL A 38 3.36 10.08 -15.00
C VAL A 38 2.45 9.37 -15.99
N TYR A 39 2.21 9.97 -17.16
CA TYR A 39 1.42 9.33 -18.22
C TYR A 39 2.09 8.05 -18.73
N PHE A 40 3.41 8.07 -18.91
CA PHE A 40 4.16 6.93 -19.40
C PHE A 40 4.06 5.73 -18.45
N VAL A 41 4.25 5.96 -17.14
CA VAL A 41 4.00 4.93 -16.12
C VAL A 41 2.56 4.42 -16.20
N THR A 42 1.58 5.31 -16.33
CA THR A 42 0.16 4.94 -16.34
C THR A 42 -0.19 4.04 -17.53
N VAL A 43 0.25 4.40 -18.73
CA VAL A 43 0.01 3.64 -19.96
C VAL A 43 0.68 2.27 -19.90
N ILE A 44 1.95 2.22 -19.48
CA ILE A 44 2.65 0.93 -19.35
C ILE A 44 1.96 0.05 -18.31
N TYR A 45 1.62 0.57 -17.14
CA TYR A 45 0.94 -0.23 -16.11
C TYR A 45 -0.45 -0.72 -16.55
N PHE A 46 -1.18 0.09 -17.33
CA PHE A 46 -2.44 -0.32 -17.95
C PHE A 46 -2.23 -1.50 -18.89
N LEU A 47 -1.28 -1.40 -19.82
CA LEU A 47 -0.98 -2.47 -20.79
C LEU A 47 -0.53 -3.75 -20.08
N LEU A 48 0.31 -3.64 -19.06
CA LEU A 48 0.76 -4.79 -18.27
C LEU A 48 -0.38 -5.44 -17.48
N SER A 49 -1.37 -4.66 -17.05
CA SER A 49 -2.57 -5.19 -16.39
C SER A 49 -3.50 -5.87 -17.38
N LEU A 50 -3.66 -5.31 -18.59
CA LEU A 50 -4.48 -5.87 -19.67
C LEU A 50 -3.95 -7.23 -20.16
N PHE A 51 -2.63 -7.35 -20.33
CA PHE A 51 -1.96 -8.57 -20.81
C PHE A 51 -1.40 -9.46 -19.68
N SER A 52 -1.91 -9.25 -18.46
CA SER A 52 -1.58 -10.06 -17.28
C SER A 52 -2.08 -11.50 -17.42
N ILE A 53 -1.43 -12.43 -16.73
CA ILE A 53 -1.94 -13.81 -16.55
C ILE A 53 -3.25 -13.85 -15.76
N TYR A 54 -3.52 -12.81 -14.97
CA TYR A 54 -4.76 -12.65 -14.23
C TYR A 54 -5.19 -11.17 -14.24
N PRO A 55 -5.79 -10.68 -15.35
CA PRO A 55 -6.09 -9.25 -15.55
C PRO A 55 -6.95 -8.65 -14.43
N MET A 56 -7.97 -9.37 -13.97
CA MET A 56 -8.84 -8.86 -12.90
C MET A 56 -8.04 -8.55 -11.62
N LEU A 57 -7.14 -9.45 -11.22
CA LEU A 57 -6.26 -9.21 -10.07
C LEU A 57 -5.31 -8.03 -10.33
N SER A 58 -4.73 -7.92 -11.53
CA SER A 58 -3.84 -6.81 -11.86
C SER A 58 -4.53 -5.44 -11.89
N PHE A 59 -5.82 -5.39 -12.24
CA PHE A 59 -6.60 -4.16 -12.17
C PHE A 59 -6.98 -3.80 -10.73
N THR A 60 -7.46 -4.76 -9.92
CA THR A 60 -8.00 -4.48 -8.59
C THR A 60 -6.96 -4.47 -7.47
N GLY A 61 -5.91 -5.28 -7.63
CA GLY A 61 -4.97 -5.60 -6.58
C GLY A 61 -5.42 -6.69 -5.62
N LEU A 62 -4.47 -7.18 -4.84
CA LEU A 62 -4.64 -8.26 -3.90
C LEU A 62 -5.41 -7.78 -2.65
N TYR A 63 -6.66 -8.24 -2.57
CA TYR A 63 -7.59 -7.94 -1.49
C TYR A 63 -7.03 -8.35 -0.11
N ARG A 64 -7.24 -7.49 0.91
CA ARG A 64 -6.76 -7.61 2.31
C ARG A 64 -5.24 -7.47 2.55
N TYR A 65 -4.48 -7.25 1.48
CA TYR A 65 -3.05 -6.96 1.58
C TYR A 65 -2.79 -5.47 1.27
N TYR A 66 -2.49 -5.12 0.02
CA TYR A 66 -2.03 -3.79 -0.35
C TYR A 66 -2.84 -3.14 -1.50
N PHE A 67 -3.73 -3.88 -2.17
CA PHE A 67 -4.53 -3.40 -3.30
C PHE A 67 -3.72 -2.55 -4.29
N ASN A 68 -2.56 -3.00 -4.76
CA ASN A 68 -1.66 -2.17 -5.54
C ASN A 68 -1.78 -2.43 -7.06
N GLY A 69 -3.00 -2.80 -7.49
CA GLY A 69 -3.36 -2.94 -8.90
C GLY A 69 -3.49 -1.60 -9.62
N PHE A 70 -3.81 -1.66 -10.91
CA PHE A 70 -3.94 -0.48 -11.78
C PHE A 70 -4.87 0.60 -11.23
N PHE A 71 -6.01 0.25 -10.62
CA PHE A 71 -6.93 1.24 -10.10
C PHE A 71 -6.33 2.07 -8.96
N SER A 72 -5.46 1.51 -8.14
CA SER A 72 -4.75 2.27 -7.11
C SER A 72 -3.68 3.18 -7.70
N LEU A 73 -2.97 2.72 -8.74
CA LEU A 73 -2.05 3.58 -9.48
C LEU A 73 -2.81 4.76 -10.12
N PHE A 74 -3.92 4.48 -10.80
CA PHE A 74 -4.72 5.49 -11.48
C PHE A 74 -5.40 6.46 -10.51
N ALA A 75 -5.87 5.97 -9.35
CA ALA A 75 -6.33 6.83 -8.26
C ALA A 75 -5.23 7.76 -7.74
N GLY A 76 -3.99 7.28 -7.68
CA GLY A 76 -2.82 8.10 -7.38
C GLY A 76 -2.54 9.19 -8.41
N VAL A 77 -2.62 8.85 -9.70
CA VAL A 77 -2.48 9.81 -10.81
C VAL A 77 -3.61 10.85 -10.79
N ALA A 78 -4.84 10.40 -10.52
CA ALA A 78 -6.00 11.26 -10.33
C ALA A 78 -5.81 12.24 -9.17
N LEU A 79 -5.39 11.74 -7.99
CA LEU A 79 -5.03 12.57 -6.84
C LEU A 79 -3.93 13.59 -7.21
N PHE A 80 -2.89 13.13 -7.91
CA PHE A 80 -1.79 13.97 -8.36
C PHE A 80 -2.28 15.17 -9.19
N ARG A 81 -3.10 14.91 -10.23
CA ARG A 81 -3.64 15.99 -11.08
C ARG A 81 -4.60 16.91 -10.33
N ILE A 82 -5.50 16.35 -9.52
CA ILE A 82 -6.43 17.15 -8.69
C ILE A 82 -5.65 18.11 -7.78
N LEU A 83 -4.59 17.64 -7.12
CA LEU A 83 -3.81 18.46 -6.19
C LEU A 83 -3.07 19.61 -6.89
N ARG A 84 -2.58 19.41 -8.13
CA ARG A 84 -1.88 20.44 -8.90
C ARG A 84 -2.77 21.62 -9.32
N LYS A 85 -4.09 21.48 -9.22
CA LYS A 85 -5.05 22.57 -9.47
C LYS A 85 -5.18 23.55 -8.32
N PHE A 86 -4.70 23.16 -7.13
CA PHE A 86 -4.77 24.00 -5.94
C PHE A 86 -3.50 24.83 -5.77
N PRO A 87 -3.62 26.07 -5.25
CA PRO A 87 -2.45 26.84 -4.89
C PRO A 87 -1.68 26.17 -3.75
N GLU A 88 -0.37 26.39 -3.69
CA GLU A 88 0.51 25.78 -2.70
C GLU A 88 0.05 26.03 -1.25
N SER A 89 -0.60 27.17 -0.97
CA SER A 89 -1.16 27.49 0.34
C SER A 89 -2.27 26.52 0.77
N VAL A 90 -3.11 26.06 -0.17
CA VAL A 90 -4.15 25.05 0.07
C VAL A 90 -3.52 23.67 0.23
N ILE A 91 -2.55 23.31 -0.61
CA ILE A 91 -1.82 22.04 -0.50
C ILE A 91 -1.15 21.91 0.88
N LYS A 92 -0.51 22.99 1.37
CA LYS A 92 0.08 23.03 2.71
C LYS A 92 -0.97 22.87 3.83
N LYS A 93 -2.18 23.42 3.67
CA LYS A 93 -3.28 23.21 4.63
C LYS A 93 -3.76 21.76 4.63
N LEU A 94 -3.98 21.17 3.46
CA LEU A 94 -4.37 19.75 3.32
C LEU A 94 -3.33 18.82 3.96
N LEU A 95 -2.04 19.09 3.72
CA LEU A 95 -0.97 18.35 4.37
C LEU A 95 -0.95 18.57 5.88
N GLY A 96 -1.23 19.78 6.36
CA GLY A 96 -1.40 20.06 7.79
C GLY A 96 -2.52 19.22 8.42
N PHE A 97 -3.67 19.07 7.73
CA PHE A 97 -4.75 18.18 8.17
C PHE A 97 -4.33 16.70 8.16
N LEU A 98 -3.56 16.27 7.16
CA LEU A 98 -3.03 14.91 7.10
C LEU A 98 -2.09 14.63 8.29
N LEU A 99 -1.19 15.57 8.60
CA LEU A 99 -0.29 15.47 9.76
C LEU A 99 -1.09 15.43 11.07
N PHE A 100 -2.12 16.27 11.21
CA PHE A 100 -2.97 16.27 12.40
C PHE A 100 -3.75 14.94 12.55
N SER A 101 -4.31 14.42 11.45
CA SER A 101 -4.98 13.12 11.44
C SER A 101 -4.04 11.98 11.85
N ALA A 102 -2.81 11.96 11.32
CA ALA A 102 -1.79 10.99 11.72
C ALA A 102 -1.38 11.16 13.20
N LEU A 103 -1.37 12.39 13.74
CA LEU A 103 -1.09 12.64 15.16
C LEU A 103 -2.18 12.03 16.05
N LEU A 104 -3.45 12.13 15.67
CA LEU A 104 -4.55 11.47 16.38
C LEU A 104 -4.37 9.94 16.39
N THR A 105 -3.90 9.35 15.29
CA THR A 105 -3.60 7.91 15.26
C THR A 105 -2.42 7.51 16.15
N CYS A 106 -1.46 8.41 16.38
CA CYS A 106 -0.39 8.21 17.36
C CYS A 106 -0.92 8.27 18.80
N ALA A 107 -1.81 9.21 19.10
CA ALA A 107 -2.41 9.35 20.43
C ALA A 107 -3.27 8.13 20.80
N ALA A 108 -4.06 7.61 19.86
CA ALA A 108 -4.90 6.42 20.06
C ALA A 108 -4.09 5.14 20.33
N VAL A 109 -2.82 5.10 19.92
CA VAL A 109 -1.94 3.95 20.12
C VAL A 109 -1.51 3.79 21.58
N PHE A 110 -1.34 4.88 22.33
CA PHE A 110 -0.92 4.80 23.74
C PHE A 110 -1.99 4.21 24.66
N ALA A 111 -3.18 3.92 24.13
CA ALA A 111 -4.27 3.25 24.85
C ALA A 111 -4.32 1.71 24.63
N GLY A 112 -3.52 1.14 23.72
CA GLY A 112 -3.60 -0.29 23.35
C GLY A 112 -2.35 -1.10 23.71
N GLY A 113 -2.48 -2.08 24.63
CA GLY A 113 -1.40 -2.90 25.20
C GLY A 113 -0.78 -3.97 24.29
N GLY A 114 -0.38 -3.63 23.06
CA GLY A 114 0.36 -4.54 22.16
C GLY A 114 1.88 -4.34 22.20
N THR A 115 2.67 -5.37 21.88
CA THR A 115 4.15 -5.29 21.81
C THR A 115 4.68 -4.51 20.60
N ARG A 116 3.87 -4.36 19.55
CA ARG A 116 4.15 -3.54 18.36
C ARG A 116 2.90 -2.75 17.99
N ILE A 117 3.07 -1.47 17.68
CA ILE A 117 1.93 -0.62 17.35
C ILE A 117 1.61 -0.67 15.86
N SER A 118 0.33 -0.78 15.51
CA SER A 118 -0.14 -0.77 14.12
C SER A 118 -1.31 0.18 13.87
N SER A 119 -1.92 0.75 14.91
CA SER A 119 -3.13 1.60 14.80
C SER A 119 -4.20 0.96 13.89
N THR A 120 -4.94 1.75 13.11
CA THR A 120 -5.91 1.30 12.10
C THR A 120 -5.27 0.66 10.86
N PHE A 121 -3.94 0.47 10.83
CA PHE A 121 -3.23 -0.16 9.70
C PHE A 121 -3.18 -1.68 9.80
N GLY A 122 -3.52 -2.27 10.96
CA GLY A 122 -3.50 -3.72 11.18
C GLY A 122 -2.11 -4.37 11.13
N ASN A 123 -1.13 -3.72 10.50
CA ASN A 123 0.24 -4.14 10.39
C ASN A 123 1.21 -3.00 10.81
N PRO A 124 2.15 -3.26 11.73
CA PRO A 124 3.10 -2.25 12.20
C PRO A 124 4.05 -1.73 11.10
N ASN A 125 4.37 -2.54 10.08
CA ASN A 125 5.24 -2.12 8.99
C ASN A 125 4.53 -1.11 8.07
N PHE A 126 3.23 -1.29 7.80
CA PHE A 126 2.44 -0.32 7.04
C PHE A 126 2.35 1.01 7.77
N TYR A 127 2.05 0.97 9.07
CA TYR A 127 2.00 2.18 9.86
C TYR A 127 3.36 2.89 9.92
N GLY A 128 4.43 2.11 10.14
CA GLY A 128 5.79 2.62 10.09
C GLY A 128 6.14 3.28 8.76
N GLY A 129 5.76 2.69 7.62
CA GLY A 129 5.99 3.25 6.28
C GLY A 129 5.30 4.61 6.08
N VAL A 130 4.03 4.72 6.50
CA VAL A 130 3.31 6.01 6.47
C VAL A 130 3.99 7.06 7.35
N LEU A 131 4.37 6.71 8.58
CA LEU A 131 5.07 7.64 9.48
C LEU A 131 6.42 8.07 8.90
N ALA A 132 7.20 7.14 8.34
CA ALA A 132 8.47 7.42 7.69
C ALA A 132 8.32 8.44 6.55
N ALA A 133 7.26 8.33 5.75
CA ALA A 133 6.94 9.26 4.67
C ALA A 133 6.43 10.63 5.18
N LEU A 134 5.76 10.70 6.33
CA LEU A 134 5.22 11.95 6.89
C LEU A 134 6.22 12.75 7.74
N ILE A 135 7.21 12.09 8.35
CA ILE A 135 8.24 12.72 9.20
C ILE A 135 8.96 13.89 8.51
N PRO A 136 9.39 13.80 7.24
CA PRO A 136 10.02 14.93 6.53
C PRO A 136 9.13 16.18 6.45
N TYR A 137 7.82 16.00 6.30
CA TYR A 137 6.87 17.11 6.29
C TYR A 137 6.65 17.72 7.67
N ALA A 138 6.53 16.89 8.71
CA ALA A 138 6.46 17.36 10.09
C ALA A 138 7.70 18.18 10.45
N LEU A 139 8.89 17.71 10.05
CA LEU A 139 10.15 18.44 10.20
C LEU A 139 10.10 19.78 9.45
N PHE A 140 9.70 19.79 8.18
CA PHE A 140 9.57 21.02 7.39
C PHE A 140 8.65 22.05 8.06
N PHE A 141 7.44 21.68 8.46
CA PHE A 141 6.51 22.62 9.09
C PHE A 141 7.01 23.10 10.47
N SER A 142 7.73 22.25 11.22
CA SER A 142 8.32 22.63 12.51
C SER A 142 9.35 23.75 12.42
N LEU A 143 9.95 23.96 11.25
CA LEU A 143 10.89 25.07 11.01
C LEU A 143 10.20 26.43 11.07
N SER A 144 8.95 26.48 10.61
CA SER A 144 8.15 27.72 10.53
C SER A 144 7.15 27.85 11.68
N LYS A 145 6.63 26.75 12.22
CA LYS A 145 5.58 26.72 13.25
C LYS A 145 5.94 25.71 14.34
N ALA A 146 6.25 26.20 15.55
CA ALA A 146 6.72 25.37 16.66
C ALA A 146 5.76 24.22 17.04
N GLY A 147 4.44 24.40 16.90
CA GLY A 147 3.45 23.34 17.17
C GLY A 147 3.60 22.07 16.30
N TYR A 148 4.21 22.18 15.12
CA TYR A 148 4.54 21.00 14.30
C TYR A 148 5.76 20.22 14.82
N GLY A 149 6.52 20.77 15.78
CA GLY A 149 7.54 20.03 16.52
C GLY A 149 6.95 18.86 17.29
N ILE A 150 5.75 19.03 17.87
CA ILE A 150 5.01 17.95 18.56
C ILE A 150 4.70 16.81 17.58
N HIS A 151 4.25 17.13 16.37
CA HIS A 151 3.97 16.13 15.35
C HIS A 151 5.22 15.30 15.02
N PHE A 152 6.36 15.97 14.80
CA PHE A 152 7.62 15.31 14.50
C PHE A 152 8.06 14.37 15.64
N ILE A 153 7.98 14.82 16.89
CA ILE A 153 8.32 14.02 18.08
C ILE A 153 7.41 12.79 18.18
N PHE A 154 6.08 13.00 18.14
CA PHE A 154 5.12 11.90 18.28
C PHE A 154 5.23 10.89 17.14
N PHE A 155 5.48 11.35 15.90
CA PHE A 155 5.70 10.44 14.77
C PHE A 155 6.98 9.64 14.95
N ALA A 156 8.05 10.24 15.46
CA ALA A 156 9.30 9.54 15.70
C ALA A 156 9.14 8.47 16.81
N ILE A 157 8.44 8.81 17.91
CA ILE A 157 8.13 7.86 18.99
C ILE A 157 7.26 6.71 18.45
N ALA A 158 6.16 7.03 17.76
CA ALA A 158 5.29 6.02 17.17
C ALA A 158 6.06 5.14 16.16
N LEU A 159 6.90 5.73 15.32
CA LEU A 159 7.72 4.99 14.38
C LEU A 159 8.62 3.96 15.09
N LEU A 160 9.23 4.32 16.22
CA LEU A 160 10.01 3.37 17.02
C LEU A 160 9.14 2.28 17.64
N MET A 161 7.99 2.64 18.18
CA MET A 161 7.04 1.67 18.75
C MET A 161 6.50 0.68 17.71
N THR A 162 6.59 0.98 16.41
CA THR A 162 6.23 0.00 15.36
C THR A 162 7.22 -1.17 15.31
N LEU A 163 8.45 -1.00 15.81
CA LEU A 163 9.57 -1.92 15.65
C LEU A 163 9.83 -2.33 14.18
N SER A 164 9.43 -1.48 13.22
CA SER A 164 9.65 -1.69 11.79
C SER A 164 11.03 -1.19 11.36
N ARG A 165 12.02 -2.10 11.34
CA ARG A 165 13.40 -1.82 10.92
C ARG A 165 13.46 -1.09 9.57
N ALA A 166 12.67 -1.56 8.59
CA ALA A 166 12.60 -0.98 7.25
C ALA A 166 12.17 0.49 7.29
N SER A 167 11.15 0.80 8.08
CA SER A 167 10.61 2.16 8.20
C SER A 167 11.56 3.10 8.94
N TRP A 168 12.36 2.60 9.88
CA TRP A 168 13.40 3.40 10.54
C TRP A 168 14.46 3.84 9.53
N VAL A 169 14.98 2.89 8.74
CA VAL A 169 15.97 3.16 7.68
C VAL A 169 15.39 4.13 6.64
N GLY A 170 14.13 3.94 6.25
CA GLY A 170 13.44 4.85 5.34
C GLY A 170 13.32 6.28 5.88
N ALA A 171 12.85 6.45 7.11
CA ALA A 171 12.74 7.78 7.74
C ALA A 171 14.11 8.48 7.84
N SER A 172 15.15 7.74 8.24
CA SER A 172 16.52 8.25 8.30
C SER A 172 17.04 8.70 6.93
N ALA A 173 16.81 7.90 5.88
CA ALA A 173 17.19 8.26 4.52
C ALA A 173 16.44 9.50 4.01
N GLY A 174 15.14 9.63 4.34
CA GLY A 174 14.35 10.81 4.04
C GLY A 174 14.88 12.07 4.73
N ILE A 175 15.18 12.00 6.03
CA ILE A 175 15.79 13.12 6.78
C ILE A 175 17.16 13.48 6.18
N LEU A 176 17.99 12.48 5.86
CA LEU A 176 19.29 12.70 5.24
C LEU A 176 19.15 13.41 3.88
N PHE A 177 18.22 12.97 3.02
CA PHE A 177 17.89 13.65 1.77
C PHE A 177 17.48 15.11 2.01
N PHE A 178 16.60 15.36 2.99
CA PHE A 178 16.14 16.71 3.31
C PHE A 178 17.30 17.63 3.73
N VAL A 179 18.20 17.13 4.59
CA VAL A 179 19.38 17.88 5.05
C VAL A 179 20.38 18.13 3.92
N LEU A 180 20.68 17.11 3.10
CA LEU A 180 21.64 17.23 2.00
C LEU A 180 21.13 18.14 0.88
N SER A 181 19.87 17.97 0.48
CA SER A 181 19.24 18.85 -0.52
C SER A 181 19.11 20.29 0.01
N GLY A 182 19.01 20.49 1.32
CA GLY A 182 18.96 21.79 1.99
C GLY A 182 20.26 22.61 1.95
N LYS A 183 21.40 22.05 1.52
CA LYS A 183 22.70 22.75 1.49
C LYS A 183 22.84 23.82 0.39
N GLY A 184 21.87 23.95 -0.53
CA GLY A 184 21.86 24.98 -1.59
C GLY A 184 21.47 26.40 -1.11
N ARG A 185 21.80 27.41 -1.94
CA ARG A 185 21.78 28.89 -1.73
C ARG A 185 20.48 29.56 -1.17
N GLY A 186 19.49 28.83 -0.67
CA GLY A 186 18.20 29.37 -0.18
C GLY A 186 17.85 29.11 1.29
N ALA A 187 18.57 28.23 2.01
CA ALA A 187 18.29 27.95 3.43
C ALA A 187 19.12 28.86 4.35
N SER A 188 18.48 29.73 5.12
CA SER A 188 19.16 30.57 6.10
C SER A 188 19.93 29.72 7.13
N LYS A 189 21.09 30.20 7.61
CA LYS A 189 21.86 29.53 8.68
C LYS A 189 20.98 29.23 9.91
N ALA A 190 20.05 30.13 10.23
CA ALA A 190 19.09 29.97 11.34
C ALA A 190 18.10 28.82 11.14
N GLY A 191 17.59 28.63 9.91
CA GLY A 191 16.70 27.50 9.59
C GLY A 191 17.40 26.14 9.76
N ARG A 192 18.68 26.07 9.39
CA ARG A 192 19.52 24.86 9.56
C ARG A 192 19.79 24.55 11.04
N ALA A 193 20.11 25.56 11.84
CA ALA A 193 20.31 25.39 13.28
C ALA A 193 19.01 24.92 13.98
N ARG A 194 17.85 25.44 13.55
CA ARG A 194 16.53 25.01 14.06
C ARG A 194 16.20 23.57 13.67
N ALA A 195 16.51 23.16 12.43
CA ALA A 195 16.35 21.78 11.98
C ALA A 195 17.23 20.82 12.80
N ALA A 196 18.51 21.15 12.97
CA ALA A 196 19.44 20.36 13.77
C ALA A 196 18.98 20.24 15.23
N ARG A 197 18.50 21.34 15.82
CA ARG A 197 17.92 21.34 17.18
C ARG A 197 16.67 20.45 17.27
N ASN A 198 15.77 20.50 16.30
CA ASN A 198 14.55 19.69 16.33
C ASN A 198 14.88 18.20 16.16
N ILE A 199 15.85 17.85 15.30
CA ILE A 199 16.38 16.49 15.18
C ILE A 199 17.01 16.03 16.49
N LEU A 200 17.84 16.88 17.11
CA LEU A 200 18.47 16.58 18.41
C LEU A 200 17.42 16.41 19.52
N ALA A 201 16.40 17.26 19.57
CA ALA A 201 15.32 17.19 20.55
C ALA A 201 14.47 15.93 20.38
N ALA A 202 14.14 15.54 19.14
CA ALA A 202 13.46 14.27 18.89
C ALA A 202 14.34 13.09 19.26
N THR A 203 15.64 13.13 18.95
CA THR A 203 16.58 12.09 19.35
C THR A 203 16.65 11.96 20.88
N ALA A 204 16.70 13.07 21.61
CA ALA A 204 16.69 13.08 23.07
C ALA A 204 15.38 12.54 23.67
N LEU A 205 14.22 12.92 23.10
CA LEU A 205 12.91 12.43 23.53
C LEU A 205 12.69 10.96 23.20
N ILE A 206 13.22 10.50 22.08
CA ILE A 206 13.29 9.08 21.70
C ILE A 206 14.06 8.29 22.75
N LEU A 207 15.25 8.77 23.13
CA LEU A 207 16.09 8.12 24.14
C LEU A 207 15.42 8.13 25.52
N ALA A 208 14.78 9.25 25.90
CA ALA A 208 14.03 9.35 27.15
C ALA A 208 12.78 8.46 27.17
N GLY A 209 12.00 8.42 26.08
CA GLY A 209 10.83 7.56 25.94
C GLY A 209 11.18 6.07 25.93
N ALA A 210 12.29 5.69 25.28
CA ALA A 210 12.83 4.33 25.33
C ALA A 210 13.23 3.92 26.77
N PHE A 211 13.66 4.87 27.61
CA PHE A 211 14.04 4.62 29.00
C PHE A 211 12.84 4.55 29.95
N ILE A 212 11.77 5.31 29.68
CA ILE A 212 10.57 5.40 30.54
C ILE A 212 9.59 4.24 30.30
N ILE A 213 9.48 3.70 29.08
CA ILE A 213 8.42 2.74 28.69
C ILE A 213 8.79 1.27 29.03
N SER A 214 9.48 1.03 30.15
CA SER A 214 9.94 -0.26 30.69
C SER A 214 11.26 -0.81 30.12
N THR A 215 12.00 -1.51 30.98
CA THR A 215 13.25 -2.24 30.67
C THR A 215 13.07 -3.29 29.58
N HIS A 216 11.86 -3.85 29.40
CA HIS A 216 11.54 -4.77 28.32
C HIS A 216 11.48 -4.09 26.96
N PHE A 217 10.98 -2.84 26.89
CA PHE A 217 10.83 -2.09 25.64
C PHE A 217 12.18 -1.56 25.11
N ALA A 218 13.04 -1.04 25.99
CA ALA A 218 14.43 -0.70 25.64
C ALA A 218 15.17 -1.95 25.11
N GLY A 219 14.94 -3.10 25.75
CA GLY A 219 15.44 -4.40 25.29
C GLY A 219 14.92 -4.79 23.90
N ASP A 220 13.64 -4.59 23.61
CA ASP A 220 13.05 -4.87 22.28
C ASP A 220 13.58 -3.95 21.18
N ILE A 221 13.71 -2.65 21.44
CA ILE A 221 14.33 -1.71 20.50
C ILE A 221 15.78 -2.11 20.25
N PHE A 222 16.56 -2.37 21.31
CA PHE A 222 17.96 -2.76 21.19
C PHE A 222 18.11 -4.09 20.44
N ARG A 223 17.32 -5.11 20.78
CA ARG A 223 17.27 -6.39 20.06
C ARG A 223 16.97 -6.19 18.58
N ARG A 224 15.99 -5.34 18.26
CA ARG A 224 15.61 -5.02 16.86
C ARG A 224 16.66 -4.21 16.12
N ALA A 225 17.38 -3.32 16.81
CA ALA A 225 18.48 -2.55 16.23
C ALA A 225 19.69 -3.44 15.95
N VAL A 226 20.08 -4.31 16.89
CA VAL A 226 21.17 -5.28 16.73
C VAL A 226 20.81 -6.31 15.65
N SER A 227 19.56 -6.75 15.57
CA SER A 227 19.15 -7.70 14.53
C SER A 227 19.13 -7.14 13.11
N ILE A 228 19.32 -5.83 12.91
CA ILE A 228 19.61 -5.28 11.58
C ILE A 228 20.93 -5.87 11.05
N PHE A 229 21.88 -6.17 11.94
CA PHE A 229 23.21 -6.68 11.61
C PHE A 229 23.32 -8.20 11.71
N ASN A 230 22.31 -8.88 12.26
CA ASN A 230 22.31 -10.34 12.38
C ASN A 230 21.58 -10.99 11.20
N LEU A 231 22.34 -11.40 10.18
CA LEU A 231 21.83 -12.00 8.94
C LEU A 231 21.26 -13.43 9.11
N SER A 232 21.34 -14.03 10.30
CA SER A 232 20.98 -15.44 10.55
C SER A 232 19.57 -15.66 11.12
N GLU A 233 18.75 -14.62 11.30
CA GLU A 233 17.37 -14.76 11.80
C GLU A 233 16.45 -15.48 10.79
N ALA A 234 15.52 -16.31 11.27
CA ALA A 234 14.53 -17.00 10.44
C ALA A 234 13.65 -16.03 9.59
N ASP A 235 13.46 -14.79 10.06
CA ASP A 235 12.76 -13.72 9.34
C ASP A 235 13.57 -13.12 8.18
N ILE A 236 14.87 -13.44 8.08
CA ILE A 236 15.78 -13.02 6.99
C ILE A 236 15.91 -14.14 5.96
N VAL A 237 15.95 -15.40 6.39
CA VAL A 237 15.92 -16.56 5.49
C VAL A 237 14.66 -16.56 4.63
N SER A 238 13.49 -16.33 5.22
CA SER A 238 12.22 -16.23 4.48
C SER A 238 12.20 -15.08 3.45
N ARG A 239 12.98 -14.02 3.68
CA ARG A 239 13.15 -12.90 2.71
C ARG A 239 14.06 -13.30 1.56
N PHE A 240 15.22 -13.91 1.84
CA PHE A 240 16.11 -14.40 0.80
C PHE A 240 15.44 -15.45 -0.10
N GLU A 241 14.56 -16.27 0.48
CA GLU A 241 13.75 -17.22 -0.29
C GLU A 241 12.67 -16.51 -1.12
N GLY A 242 12.04 -15.47 -0.59
CA GLY A 242 11.19 -14.56 -1.37
C GLY A 242 11.93 -13.91 -2.54
N TYR A 243 13.21 -13.56 -2.34
CA TYR A 243 14.07 -12.96 -3.35
C TYR A 243 14.44 -13.95 -4.45
N ALA A 244 14.81 -15.17 -4.07
CA ALA A 244 15.06 -16.25 -5.00
C ALA A 244 13.81 -16.58 -5.84
N ALA A 245 12.64 -16.65 -5.20
CA ALA A 245 11.37 -16.84 -5.91
C ALA A 245 11.08 -15.69 -6.89
N SER A 246 11.29 -14.42 -6.48
CA SER A 246 11.14 -13.27 -7.39
C SER A 246 12.06 -13.36 -8.61
N MET A 247 13.32 -13.76 -8.43
CA MET A 247 14.27 -13.90 -9.54
C MET A 247 13.90 -15.04 -10.48
N ALA A 248 13.40 -16.16 -9.94
CA ALA A 248 12.91 -17.27 -10.75
C ALA A 248 11.68 -16.86 -11.57
N ILE A 249 10.71 -16.17 -10.96
CA ILE A 249 9.54 -15.62 -11.66
C ILE A 249 9.96 -14.61 -12.74
N PHE A 250 10.90 -13.71 -12.43
CA PHE A 250 11.43 -12.74 -13.40
C PHE A 250 12.07 -13.42 -14.61
N ALA A 251 12.84 -14.48 -14.39
CA ALA A 251 13.54 -15.21 -15.44
C ALA A 251 12.60 -15.84 -16.48
N GLU A 252 11.36 -16.18 -16.11
CA GLU A 252 10.36 -16.72 -17.04
C GLU A 252 9.88 -15.67 -18.07
N LYS A 253 9.69 -14.42 -17.65
CA LYS A 253 9.15 -13.35 -18.51
C LYS A 253 9.79 -11.98 -18.24
N PRO A 254 11.08 -11.79 -18.62
CA PRO A 254 11.89 -10.66 -18.14
C PRO A 254 11.45 -9.29 -18.66
N PHE A 255 10.83 -9.19 -19.84
CA PHE A 255 10.51 -7.89 -20.43
C PHE A 255 9.21 -7.29 -19.88
N PHE A 256 8.11 -8.05 -19.91
CA PHE A 256 6.78 -7.57 -19.55
C PHE A 256 6.20 -8.22 -18.28
N GLY A 257 6.91 -9.18 -17.70
CA GLY A 257 6.44 -9.91 -16.52
C GLY A 257 5.08 -10.59 -16.73
N HIS A 258 4.48 -10.99 -15.62
CA HIS A 258 3.22 -11.71 -15.57
C HIS A 258 2.00 -10.81 -15.34
N GLY A 259 2.22 -9.52 -15.15
CA GLY A 259 1.23 -8.52 -14.80
C GLY A 259 1.29 -8.13 -13.31
N PRO A 260 0.89 -6.90 -12.94
CA PRO A 260 0.86 -6.45 -11.55
C PRO A 260 0.14 -7.42 -10.62
N GLU A 261 0.62 -7.56 -9.38
CA GLU A 261 -0.02 -8.32 -8.30
C GLU A 261 -0.01 -9.85 -8.49
N SER A 262 0.69 -10.34 -9.53
CA SER A 262 0.77 -11.76 -9.86
C SER A 262 1.74 -12.56 -8.98
N PHE A 263 2.55 -11.91 -8.13
CA PHE A 263 3.58 -12.60 -7.35
C PHE A 263 3.00 -13.72 -6.49
N SER A 264 1.91 -13.46 -5.76
CA SER A 264 1.27 -14.47 -4.89
C SER A 264 0.85 -15.72 -5.68
N ILE A 265 0.32 -15.56 -6.89
CA ILE A 265 -0.10 -16.67 -7.76
C ILE A 265 1.10 -17.56 -8.13
N LEU A 266 2.22 -16.92 -8.45
CA LEU A 266 3.41 -17.56 -9.00
C LEU A 266 4.38 -18.06 -7.95
N PHE A 267 4.29 -17.54 -6.72
CA PHE A 267 5.23 -17.84 -5.65
C PHE A 267 5.35 -19.36 -5.42
N ARG A 268 4.25 -20.10 -5.37
CA ARG A 268 4.29 -21.53 -5.05
C ARG A 268 5.03 -22.39 -6.08
N SER A 269 4.87 -22.09 -7.37
CA SER A 269 5.60 -22.83 -8.42
C SER A 269 7.08 -22.49 -8.46
N HIS A 270 7.49 -21.41 -7.77
CA HIS A 270 8.85 -20.89 -7.75
C HIS A 270 9.47 -20.86 -6.35
N ALA A 271 8.76 -21.38 -5.35
CA ALA A 271 9.23 -21.36 -3.98
C ALA A 271 10.45 -22.29 -3.88
N PRO A 272 11.58 -21.81 -3.34
CA PRO A 272 12.75 -22.65 -3.15
C PRO A 272 12.41 -23.91 -2.34
N VAL A 273 13.08 -25.02 -2.65
CA VAL A 273 12.89 -26.29 -1.91
C VAL A 273 13.21 -26.11 -0.42
N SER A 274 14.17 -25.25 -0.08
CA SER A 274 14.50 -24.89 1.31
C SER A 274 13.32 -24.24 2.03
N PHE A 275 12.59 -23.33 1.37
CA PHE A 275 11.42 -22.65 1.94
C PHE A 275 10.32 -23.65 2.27
N ILE A 276 10.06 -24.57 1.34
CA ILE A 276 9.06 -25.63 1.50
C ILE A 276 9.45 -26.57 2.65
N LYS A 277 10.72 -26.94 2.78
CA LYS A 277 11.21 -27.78 3.87
C LYS A 277 11.11 -27.09 5.24
N GLN A 278 11.35 -25.78 5.30
CA GLN A 278 11.39 -25.04 6.56
C GLN A 278 9.99 -24.64 7.06
N ILE A 279 9.09 -24.23 6.16
CA ILE A 279 7.78 -23.64 6.52
C ILE A 279 6.63 -24.62 6.22
N GLY A 280 6.89 -25.68 5.45
CA GLY A 280 5.94 -26.72 5.07
C GLY A 280 5.32 -26.51 3.68
N GLY A 281 4.83 -27.60 3.07
CA GLY A 281 4.29 -27.61 1.70
C GLY A 281 3.09 -26.71 1.43
N LEU A 282 2.39 -26.25 2.48
CA LEU A 282 1.26 -25.33 2.36
C LEU A 282 1.64 -23.86 2.51
N ALA A 283 2.91 -23.56 2.83
CA ALA A 283 3.41 -22.21 2.98
C ALA A 283 3.21 -21.38 1.70
N HIS A 284 2.91 -20.10 1.88
CA HIS A 284 2.59 -19.21 0.77
C HIS A 284 2.93 -17.76 1.16
N ALA A 285 3.85 -17.16 0.42
CA ALA A 285 4.15 -15.74 0.55
C ALA A 285 3.24 -14.94 -0.40
N GLY A 286 2.58 -13.91 0.13
CA GLY A 286 1.76 -13.01 -0.68
C GLY A 286 2.57 -11.93 -1.41
N TYR A 287 3.87 -11.80 -1.14
CA TYR A 287 4.75 -10.73 -1.62
C TYR A 287 6.22 -11.09 -1.34
N SER A 288 7.16 -10.40 -1.99
CA SER A 288 8.60 -10.75 -1.95
C SER A 288 9.38 -10.18 -0.75
N HIS A 289 8.73 -9.33 0.06
CA HIS A 289 9.40 -8.49 1.07
C HIS A 289 10.46 -7.52 0.52
N CYS A 290 10.45 -7.24 -0.79
CA CYS A 290 11.25 -6.21 -1.46
C CYS A 290 10.46 -5.70 -2.68
N TYR A 291 9.82 -4.54 -2.53
CA TYR A 291 8.91 -4.02 -3.55
C TYR A 291 9.57 -3.83 -4.94
N PRO A 292 10.80 -3.30 -5.08
CA PRO A 292 11.46 -3.23 -6.39
C PRO A 292 11.60 -4.59 -7.07
N MET A 293 11.91 -5.63 -6.29
CA MET A 293 12.08 -6.98 -6.82
C MET A 293 10.74 -7.66 -7.09
N GLN A 294 9.69 -7.32 -6.35
CA GLN A 294 8.32 -7.70 -6.70
C GLN A 294 7.90 -7.05 -8.02
N LEU A 295 8.13 -5.74 -8.20
CA LEU A 295 7.88 -5.06 -9.47
C LEU A 295 8.64 -5.71 -10.62
N LEU A 296 9.92 -6.03 -10.42
CA LEU A 296 10.72 -6.71 -11.43
C LEU A 296 10.13 -8.09 -11.81
N ALA A 297 9.72 -8.90 -10.82
CA ALA A 297 9.12 -10.21 -11.06
C ALA A 297 7.73 -10.13 -11.74
N GLU A 298 6.90 -9.18 -11.33
CA GLU A 298 5.51 -9.06 -11.79
C GLU A 298 5.41 -8.32 -13.13
N THR A 299 6.23 -7.28 -13.33
CA THR A 299 6.07 -6.34 -14.46
C THR A 299 7.24 -6.36 -15.44
N GLY A 300 8.27 -7.16 -15.14
CA GLY A 300 9.50 -7.22 -15.92
C GLY A 300 10.25 -5.88 -15.94
N LEU A 301 11.19 -5.78 -16.87
CA LEU A 301 11.97 -4.57 -17.12
C LEU A 301 11.09 -3.38 -17.56
N ALA A 302 9.95 -3.64 -18.22
CA ALA A 302 9.05 -2.58 -18.66
C ALA A 302 8.44 -1.81 -17.47
N GLY A 303 7.75 -2.50 -16.57
CA GLY A 303 7.12 -1.83 -15.41
C GLY A 303 8.14 -1.35 -14.38
N PHE A 304 9.17 -2.16 -14.11
CA PHE A 304 10.27 -1.76 -13.23
C PHE A 304 11.02 -0.52 -13.76
N GLY A 305 11.32 -0.49 -15.05
CA GLY A 305 12.03 0.60 -15.70
C GLY A 305 11.25 1.93 -15.65
N VAL A 306 9.94 1.91 -15.93
CA VAL A 306 9.12 3.13 -15.83
C VAL A 306 8.96 3.60 -14.40
N TRP A 307 8.87 2.69 -13.44
CA TRP A 307 8.85 3.03 -12.02
C TRP A 307 10.16 3.72 -11.60
N LEU A 308 11.32 3.14 -11.94
CA LEU A 308 12.62 3.75 -11.68
C LEU A 308 12.76 5.14 -12.33
N PHE A 309 12.31 5.26 -13.58
CA PHE A 309 12.32 6.53 -14.30
C PHE A 309 11.49 7.60 -13.59
N LEU A 310 10.29 7.27 -13.12
CA LEU A 310 9.44 8.20 -12.36
C LEU A 310 10.13 8.62 -11.05
N ILE A 311 10.65 7.67 -10.27
CA ILE A 311 11.38 7.97 -9.03
C ILE A 311 12.57 8.89 -9.30
N PHE A 312 13.36 8.60 -10.33
CA PHE A 312 14.50 9.43 -10.72
C PHE A 312 14.07 10.87 -11.05
N VAL A 313 13.02 11.05 -11.87
CA VAL A 313 12.51 12.38 -12.22
C VAL A 313 12.05 13.15 -10.99
N LEU A 314 11.27 12.50 -10.10
CA LEU A 314 10.76 13.11 -8.87
C LEU A 314 11.91 13.56 -7.96
N LEU A 315 12.87 12.69 -7.68
CA LEU A 315 13.99 13.00 -6.81
C LEU A 315 14.90 14.07 -7.42
N LYS A 316 15.18 14.01 -8.73
CA LYS A 316 15.95 15.04 -9.44
C LYS A 316 15.28 16.41 -9.32
N LYS A 317 13.98 16.51 -9.66
CA LYS A 317 13.21 17.77 -9.55
C LYS A 317 13.23 18.31 -8.12
N ALA A 318 12.96 17.45 -7.12
CA ALA A 318 12.96 17.85 -5.72
C ALA A 318 14.33 18.33 -5.23
N PHE A 319 15.40 17.61 -5.58
CA PHE A 319 16.76 17.93 -5.16
C PHE A 319 17.26 19.25 -5.75
N THR A 320 16.97 19.49 -7.03
CA THR A 320 17.35 20.74 -7.74
C THR A 320 16.48 21.94 -7.39
N SER A 321 15.35 21.73 -6.72
CA SER A 321 14.44 22.82 -6.35
C SER A 321 15.09 23.80 -5.36
N LYS A 322 14.70 25.08 -5.45
CA LYS A 322 15.05 26.08 -4.43
C LYS A 322 14.07 26.06 -3.25
N GLU A 323 12.87 25.53 -3.44
CA GLU A 323 11.81 25.50 -2.44
C GLU A 323 12.00 24.35 -1.45
N LEU A 324 12.03 24.69 -0.16
CA LEU A 324 12.18 23.69 0.89
C LEU A 324 10.98 22.74 0.99
N PHE A 325 9.79 23.19 0.56
CA PHE A 325 8.59 22.37 0.55
C PHE A 325 8.69 21.20 -0.46
N LYS A 326 9.20 21.47 -1.66
CA LYS A 326 9.51 20.44 -2.67
C LYS A 326 10.61 19.48 -2.21
N LYS A 327 11.59 19.96 -1.44
CA LYS A 327 12.62 19.11 -0.82
C LYS A 327 12.05 18.19 0.25
N ALA A 328 11.10 18.67 1.05
CA ALA A 328 10.37 17.84 2.02
C ALA A 328 9.59 16.72 1.31
N ALA A 329 8.98 17.02 0.17
CA ALA A 329 8.32 16.03 -0.67
C ALA A 329 9.31 15.01 -1.28
N GLY A 330 10.47 15.45 -1.77
CA GLY A 330 11.53 14.54 -2.23
C GLY A 330 12.07 13.64 -1.10
N ALA A 331 12.17 14.17 0.12
CA ALA A 331 12.51 13.40 1.30
C ALA A 331 11.43 12.36 1.67
N SER A 332 10.15 12.71 1.52
CA SER A 332 9.03 11.76 1.68
C SER A 332 9.09 10.63 0.65
N VAL A 333 9.32 10.95 -0.63
CA VAL A 333 9.53 9.95 -1.70
C VAL A 333 10.75 9.08 -1.40
N THR A 334 11.85 9.66 -0.91
CA THR A 334 13.05 8.89 -0.52
C THR A 334 12.73 7.92 0.62
N ALA A 335 12.01 8.37 1.64
CA ALA A 335 11.60 7.51 2.75
C ALA A 335 10.69 6.36 2.30
N TYR A 336 9.76 6.64 1.39
CA TYR A 336 8.91 5.63 0.76
C TYR A 336 9.75 4.58 0.02
N VAL A 337 10.65 4.99 -0.89
CA VAL A 337 11.46 4.06 -1.69
C VAL A 337 12.35 3.20 -0.78
N VAL A 338 13.07 3.82 0.16
CA VAL A 338 14.02 3.13 1.04
C VAL A 338 13.33 2.18 2.01
N THR A 339 12.17 2.55 2.56
CA THR A 339 11.35 1.63 3.38
C THR A 339 11.00 0.40 2.56
N ASN A 340 10.56 0.59 1.32
CA ASN A 340 10.05 -0.46 0.45
C ASN A 340 11.15 -1.31 -0.22
N LEU A 341 12.44 -1.01 -0.01
CA LEU A 341 13.53 -1.95 -0.31
C LEU A 341 13.46 -3.21 0.58
N PHE A 342 12.91 -3.08 1.78
CA PHE A 342 12.84 -4.15 2.79
C PHE A 342 11.40 -4.43 3.25
N ALA A 343 10.43 -3.86 2.54
CA ALA A 343 9.00 -3.93 2.84
C ALA A 343 8.21 -3.86 1.52
N PHE A 344 6.93 -3.54 1.64
CA PHE A 344 5.98 -3.42 0.54
C PHE A 344 4.94 -2.35 0.90
N PRO A 345 4.49 -1.55 -0.08
CA PRO A 345 3.74 -0.34 0.20
C PRO A 345 2.27 -0.64 0.47
N SER A 346 1.70 0.04 1.47
CA SER A 346 0.25 0.12 1.68
C SER A 346 -0.40 1.18 0.79
N ILE A 347 -1.74 1.12 0.64
CA ILE A 347 -2.53 2.14 -0.09
C ILE A 347 -2.28 3.54 0.46
N THR A 348 -2.18 3.67 1.78
CA THR A 348 -1.94 4.98 2.41
C THR A 348 -0.54 5.50 2.10
N GLU A 349 0.46 4.63 2.01
CA GLU A 349 1.80 5.03 1.53
C GLU A 349 1.76 5.50 0.07
N LEU A 350 0.99 4.82 -0.80
CA LEU A 350 0.79 5.25 -2.19
C LEU A 350 0.12 6.63 -2.26
N LEU A 351 -0.88 6.88 -1.41
CA LEU A 351 -1.53 8.20 -1.30
C LEU A 351 -0.50 9.28 -0.96
N VAL A 352 0.34 9.05 0.06
CA VAL A 352 1.40 10.01 0.46
C VAL A 352 2.45 10.17 -0.64
N PHE A 353 2.81 9.10 -1.36
CA PHE A 353 3.71 9.15 -2.51
C PHE A 353 3.17 10.05 -3.62
N TRP A 354 1.93 9.85 -4.05
CA TRP A 354 1.32 10.65 -5.12
C TRP A 354 1.01 12.09 -4.69
N PHE A 355 0.67 12.31 -3.41
CA PHE A 355 0.60 13.65 -2.83
C PHE A 355 1.96 14.34 -2.93
N SER A 356 3.04 13.63 -2.59
CA SER A 356 4.40 14.15 -2.66
C SER A 356 4.82 14.46 -4.10
N ALA A 357 4.46 13.60 -5.05
CA ALA A 357 4.65 13.87 -6.47
C ALA A 357 3.98 15.20 -6.89
N ALA A 358 2.73 15.44 -6.46
CA ALA A 358 2.03 16.69 -6.77
C ALA A 358 2.74 17.91 -6.19
N VAL A 359 3.25 17.82 -4.96
CA VAL A 359 4.06 18.89 -4.35
C VAL A 359 5.33 19.16 -5.15
N ILE A 360 6.03 18.11 -5.60
CA ILE A 360 7.29 18.25 -6.37
C ILE A 360 7.06 18.97 -7.69
N TYR A 361 6.00 18.61 -8.42
CA TYR A 361 5.64 19.28 -9.67
C TYR A 361 5.09 20.69 -9.44
N GLY A 362 4.42 20.91 -8.31
CA GLY A 362 3.79 22.19 -7.97
C GLY A 362 2.53 22.47 -8.79
N PRO A 363 1.88 23.62 -8.57
CA PRO A 363 0.66 23.99 -9.27
C PRO A 363 0.85 24.09 -10.79
N GLU A 364 -0.20 23.84 -11.56
CA GLU A 364 -0.20 24.01 -13.03
C GLU A 364 0.10 25.47 -13.42
N ARG A 365 0.90 25.68 -14.49
CA ARG A 365 1.26 27.02 -14.97
C ARG A 365 0.00 27.76 -15.44
N GLY A 366 -0.33 28.87 -14.79
CA GLY A 366 -1.54 29.67 -15.06
C GLY A 366 -2.71 29.42 -14.11
N GLY A 367 -2.59 28.48 -13.17
CA GLY A 367 -3.60 28.13 -12.16
C GLY A 367 -3.66 29.10 -10.99
N GLY A 368 -3.93 30.39 -11.24
CA GLY A 368 -4.36 31.29 -10.19
C GLY A 368 -5.81 30.99 -9.81
N CYS A 369 -6.04 30.12 -8.81
CA CYS A 369 -7.34 29.80 -8.17
C CYS A 369 -8.58 30.05 -9.07
N SER A 370 -8.57 29.53 -10.30
CA SER A 370 -9.77 29.53 -11.12
C SER A 370 -10.66 28.45 -10.52
N THR A 371 -11.89 28.82 -10.18
CA THR A 371 -12.99 27.88 -9.92
C THR A 371 -12.82 26.62 -10.77
N LEU A 372 -12.91 25.42 -10.18
CA LEU A 372 -12.82 24.13 -10.89
C LEU A 372 -13.64 24.24 -12.18
N ARG A 373 -12.97 24.50 -13.30
CA ARG A 373 -13.67 24.71 -14.56
C ARG A 373 -14.14 23.34 -15.02
N PRO A 374 -15.42 23.15 -15.33
CA PRO A 374 -15.91 21.88 -15.84
C PRO A 374 -15.10 21.49 -17.09
N SER A 375 -14.81 20.19 -17.23
CA SER A 375 -13.97 19.65 -18.31
C SER A 375 -14.43 20.15 -19.69
N ARG A 376 -13.50 20.48 -20.59
CA ARG A 376 -13.83 20.75 -22.01
C ARG A 376 -14.19 19.48 -22.80
N PHE A 377 -13.88 18.30 -22.24
CA PHE A 377 -14.40 17.02 -22.69
C PHE A 377 -15.94 17.03 -22.62
N PRO A 378 -16.69 16.36 -23.52
CA PRO A 378 -18.15 16.38 -23.46
C PRO A 378 -18.62 16.01 -22.05
N VAL A 379 -19.24 16.98 -21.36
CA VAL A 379 -19.61 16.88 -19.93
C VAL A 379 -20.37 15.60 -19.63
N LEU A 380 -21.16 15.11 -20.60
CA LEU A 380 -21.87 13.84 -20.52
C LEU A 380 -20.92 12.63 -20.45
N ALA A 381 -19.86 12.58 -21.25
CA ALA A 381 -18.88 11.48 -21.24
C ALA A 381 -18.08 11.47 -19.93
N SER A 382 -17.67 12.64 -19.42
CA SER A 382 -17.01 12.77 -18.13
C SER A 382 -17.89 12.29 -16.97
N ARG A 383 -19.19 12.67 -16.98
CA ARG A 383 -20.17 12.22 -16.00
C ARG A 383 -20.46 10.72 -16.11
N ALA A 384 -20.57 10.19 -17.32
CA ALA A 384 -20.77 8.76 -17.57
C ALA A 384 -19.56 7.95 -17.09
N ALA A 385 -18.34 8.39 -17.40
CA ALA A 385 -17.11 7.77 -16.90
C ALA A 385 -17.07 7.81 -15.37
N ALA A 386 -17.32 8.96 -14.75
CA ALA A 386 -17.37 9.08 -13.30
C ALA A 386 -18.43 8.15 -12.68
N PHE A 387 -19.62 8.05 -13.28
CA PHE A 387 -20.66 7.13 -12.82
C PHE A 387 -20.20 5.67 -12.89
N VAL A 388 -19.62 5.23 -14.01
CA VAL A 388 -19.08 3.87 -14.17
C VAL A 388 -17.99 3.58 -13.14
N PHE A 389 -17.07 4.51 -12.91
CA PHE A 389 -15.99 4.34 -11.94
C PHE A 389 -16.47 4.40 -10.47
N ILE A 390 -17.64 4.98 -10.18
CA ILE A 390 -18.26 4.92 -8.85
C ILE A 390 -18.89 3.54 -8.58
N LEU A 391 -19.44 2.89 -9.61
CA LEU A 391 -20.07 1.57 -9.45
C LEU A 391 -19.08 0.51 -8.96
N PHE A 392 -17.82 0.57 -9.40
CA PHE A 392 -16.82 -0.44 -9.03
C PHE A 392 -16.51 -0.43 -7.51
N PRO A 393 -16.08 0.67 -6.88
CA PRO A 393 -15.91 0.74 -5.42
C PRO A 393 -17.20 0.37 -4.66
N ILE A 394 -18.36 0.82 -5.12
CA ILE A 394 -19.65 0.47 -4.48
C ILE A 394 -19.89 -1.04 -4.52
N ALA A 395 -19.68 -1.70 -5.66
CA ALA A 395 -19.82 -3.14 -5.79
C ALA A 395 -18.85 -3.88 -4.85
N THR A 396 -17.61 -3.43 -4.74
CA THR A 396 -16.65 -4.01 -3.79
C THR A 396 -17.11 -3.91 -2.32
N LEU A 397 -17.71 -2.78 -1.95
CA LEU A 397 -18.24 -2.56 -0.61
C LEU A 397 -19.48 -3.42 -0.33
N ILE A 398 -20.42 -3.49 -1.29
CA ILE A 398 -21.61 -4.34 -1.17
C ILE A 398 -21.20 -5.82 -1.05
N SER A 399 -20.18 -6.24 -1.79
CA SER A 399 -19.63 -7.60 -1.69
C SER A 399 -19.11 -7.89 -0.28
N GLU A 400 -18.27 -7.01 0.29
CA GLU A 400 -17.73 -7.22 1.65
C GLU A 400 -18.82 -7.20 2.72
N ILE A 401 -19.79 -6.27 2.64
CA ILE A 401 -20.90 -6.22 3.59
C ILE A 401 -21.70 -7.54 3.52
N SER A 402 -21.99 -8.02 2.32
CA SER A 402 -22.71 -9.28 2.11
C SER A 402 -21.93 -10.47 2.66
N PHE A 403 -20.62 -10.53 2.40
CA PHE A 403 -19.73 -11.58 2.87
C PHE A 403 -19.63 -11.62 4.41
N VAL A 404 -19.36 -10.48 5.04
CA VAL A 404 -19.30 -10.37 6.51
C VAL A 404 -20.65 -10.70 7.15
N SER A 405 -21.74 -10.25 6.52
CA SER A 405 -23.10 -10.56 6.98
C SER A 405 -23.45 -12.04 6.84
N ALA A 406 -22.85 -12.76 5.90
CA ALA A 406 -23.01 -14.21 5.76
C ALA A 406 -22.35 -14.95 6.93
N GLY A 407 -21.10 -14.59 7.28
CA GLY A 407 -20.34 -15.25 8.35
C GLY A 407 -20.94 -15.06 9.75
N LYS A 408 -21.76 -14.02 9.96
CA LYS A 408 -22.47 -13.77 11.22
C LYS A 408 -23.86 -14.38 11.28
N ASN A 409 -24.36 -14.96 10.18
CA ASN A 409 -25.73 -15.44 10.10
C ASN A 409 -25.82 -16.90 10.60
N PRO A 410 -26.63 -17.19 11.64
CA PRO A 410 -26.74 -18.54 12.17
C PRO A 410 -27.48 -19.50 11.22
N ASP A 411 -28.32 -18.97 10.32
CA ASP A 411 -29.07 -19.74 9.34
C ASP A 411 -28.21 -20.03 8.09
N PRO A 412 -27.82 -21.30 7.83
CA PRO A 412 -26.95 -21.65 6.71
C PRO A 412 -27.51 -21.27 5.34
N VAL A 413 -28.83 -21.35 5.15
CA VAL A 413 -29.49 -21.03 3.87
C VAL A 413 -29.42 -19.53 3.60
N LYS A 414 -29.75 -18.72 4.61
CA LYS A 414 -29.61 -17.26 4.49
C LYS A 414 -28.15 -16.82 4.41
N ALA A 415 -27.23 -17.52 5.08
CA ALA A 415 -25.80 -17.27 4.95
C ALA A 415 -25.34 -17.52 3.50
N TYR A 416 -25.73 -18.65 2.91
CA TYR A 416 -25.40 -18.98 1.52
C TYR A 416 -25.95 -17.97 0.52
N ALA A 417 -27.20 -17.51 0.68
CA ALA A 417 -27.77 -16.46 -0.17
C ALA A 417 -26.94 -15.16 -0.13
N LYS A 418 -26.39 -14.80 1.05
CA LYS A 418 -25.48 -13.66 1.20
C LYS A 418 -24.10 -13.91 0.60
N LEU A 419 -23.56 -15.13 0.68
CA LEU A 419 -22.32 -15.51 -0.01
C LEU A 419 -22.47 -15.38 -1.53
N ARG A 420 -23.61 -15.84 -2.08
CA ARG A 420 -23.96 -15.68 -3.50
C ARG A 420 -24.07 -14.21 -3.91
N ARG A 421 -24.64 -13.37 -3.04
CA ARG A 421 -24.70 -11.93 -3.25
C ARG A 421 -23.29 -11.31 -3.27
N ALA A 422 -22.40 -11.73 -2.37
CA ALA A 422 -21.02 -11.27 -2.36
C ALA A 422 -20.28 -11.63 -3.65
N ASP A 423 -20.38 -12.91 -4.05
CA ASP A 423 -19.85 -13.44 -5.32
C ASP A 423 -20.36 -12.65 -6.53
N PHE A 424 -21.64 -12.30 -6.56
CA PHE A 424 -22.23 -11.51 -7.66
C PHE A 424 -21.60 -10.11 -7.81
N PHE A 425 -21.40 -9.37 -6.72
CA PHE A 425 -20.92 -7.98 -6.79
C PHE A 425 -19.40 -7.87 -6.98
N LEU A 426 -18.64 -8.69 -6.26
CA LEU A 426 -17.20 -8.79 -6.45
C LEU A 426 -16.75 -10.19 -6.04
N PRO A 427 -16.51 -11.08 -7.00
CA PRO A 427 -16.01 -12.41 -6.73
C PRO A 427 -14.51 -12.35 -6.45
N SER A 428 -14.07 -11.83 -5.31
CA SER A 428 -12.63 -11.83 -4.97
C SER A 428 -12.17 -13.26 -4.65
N ASP A 429 -10.90 -13.58 -4.92
CA ASP A 429 -10.32 -14.90 -4.60
C ASP A 429 -10.51 -15.24 -3.10
N TYR A 430 -10.37 -14.24 -2.23
CA TYR A 430 -10.63 -14.38 -0.80
C TYR A 430 -12.09 -14.75 -0.50
N HIS A 431 -13.06 -14.06 -1.11
CA HIS A 431 -14.48 -14.35 -0.89
C HIS A 431 -14.85 -15.74 -1.38
N LEU A 432 -14.43 -16.11 -2.59
CA LEU A 432 -14.69 -17.43 -3.17
C LEU A 432 -14.09 -18.55 -2.30
N MET A 433 -12.81 -18.43 -1.93
CA MET A 433 -12.14 -19.44 -1.10
C MET A 433 -12.84 -19.62 0.25
N ASN A 434 -13.20 -18.52 0.91
CA ASN A 434 -13.82 -18.61 2.24
C ASN A 434 -15.31 -18.95 2.17
N ALA A 435 -16.02 -18.60 1.10
CA ALA A 435 -17.39 -19.06 0.87
C ALA A 435 -17.43 -20.58 0.74
N GLY A 436 -16.51 -21.17 -0.04
CA GLY A 436 -16.34 -22.62 -0.12
C GLY A 436 -16.07 -23.25 1.25
N LYS A 437 -15.14 -22.70 2.03
CA LYS A 437 -14.87 -23.17 3.42
C LYS A 437 -16.09 -23.09 4.33
N ILE A 438 -16.85 -22.01 4.27
CA ILE A 438 -18.05 -21.84 5.09
C ILE A 438 -19.08 -22.92 4.73
N CYS A 439 -19.21 -23.26 3.44
CA CYS A 439 -20.05 -24.38 3.00
C CYS A 439 -19.57 -25.72 3.55
N ILE A 440 -18.26 -26.00 3.56
CA ILE A 440 -17.72 -27.21 4.21
C ILE A 440 -18.06 -27.24 5.72
N VAL A 441 -17.94 -26.11 6.43
CA VAL A 441 -18.34 -26.03 7.84
C VAL A 441 -19.85 -26.28 8.03
N PHE A 442 -20.69 -25.87 7.08
CA PHE A 442 -22.12 -26.20 7.13
C PHE A 442 -22.39 -27.69 6.88
N TYR A 443 -21.63 -28.32 5.99
CA TYR A 443 -21.67 -29.78 5.81
C TYR A 443 -21.31 -30.50 7.11
N GLU A 444 -20.17 -30.18 7.73
CA GLU A 444 -19.72 -30.79 8.99
C GLU A 444 -20.76 -30.68 10.11
N LYS A 445 -21.54 -29.59 10.14
CA LYS A 445 -22.58 -29.36 11.15
C LYS A 445 -23.91 -30.06 10.86
N THR A 446 -24.25 -30.28 9.59
CA THR A 446 -25.60 -30.70 9.19
C THR A 446 -25.65 -32.08 8.54
N GLY A 447 -24.52 -32.60 8.07
CA GLY A 447 -24.42 -33.82 7.27
C GLY A 447 -25.05 -33.71 5.87
N ALA A 448 -25.57 -32.56 5.47
CA ALA A 448 -26.30 -32.42 4.20
C ALA A 448 -25.33 -32.20 3.03
N ALA A 449 -25.26 -33.19 2.12
CA ALA A 449 -24.37 -33.19 0.95
C ALA A 449 -24.53 -31.96 0.03
N VAL A 450 -25.70 -31.31 0.01
CA VAL A 450 -25.94 -30.06 -0.74
C VAL A 450 -24.91 -28.96 -0.42
N TRP A 451 -24.32 -28.98 0.78
CA TRP A 451 -23.29 -28.03 1.18
C TRP A 451 -21.93 -28.32 0.55
N LEU A 452 -21.62 -29.58 0.26
CA LEU A 452 -20.41 -29.95 -0.49
C LEU A 452 -20.50 -29.42 -1.92
N ASP A 453 -21.63 -29.63 -2.60
CA ASP A 453 -21.85 -29.16 -3.97
C ASP A 453 -21.77 -27.62 -4.06
N ARG A 454 -22.39 -26.94 -3.09
CA ARG A 454 -22.32 -25.47 -2.98
C ARG A 454 -20.90 -24.98 -2.70
N GLY A 455 -20.14 -25.71 -1.89
CA GLY A 455 -18.75 -25.41 -1.60
C GLY A 455 -17.86 -25.58 -2.82
N ASP A 456 -18.03 -26.70 -3.53
CA ASP A 456 -17.30 -27.00 -4.77
C ASP A 456 -17.60 -25.95 -5.84
N GLU A 457 -18.83 -25.46 -5.98
CA GLU A 457 -19.14 -24.39 -6.93
C GLU A 457 -18.24 -23.14 -6.73
N PHE A 458 -18.02 -22.73 -5.48
CA PHE A 458 -17.13 -21.60 -5.19
C PHE A 458 -15.66 -21.93 -5.46
N PHE A 459 -15.21 -23.16 -5.12
CA PHE A 459 -13.85 -23.59 -5.42
C PHE A 459 -13.59 -23.68 -6.93
N GLN A 460 -14.51 -24.24 -7.70
CA GLN A 460 -14.41 -24.34 -9.16
C GLN A 460 -14.40 -22.96 -9.83
N LYS A 461 -15.24 -22.02 -9.37
CA LYS A 461 -15.18 -20.62 -9.84
C LYS A 461 -13.82 -20.00 -9.60
N LEU A 462 -13.23 -20.25 -8.44
CA LEU A 462 -11.89 -19.76 -8.11
C LEU A 462 -10.81 -20.43 -8.96
N ILE A 463 -10.85 -21.76 -9.12
CA ILE A 463 -9.92 -22.53 -9.95
C ILE A 463 -9.98 -22.08 -11.40
N LYS A 464 -11.18 -21.85 -11.95
CA LYS A 464 -11.35 -21.35 -13.33
C LYS A 464 -10.64 -20.02 -13.57
N ARG A 465 -10.55 -19.17 -12.54
CA ARG A 465 -9.93 -17.84 -12.62
C ARG A 465 -8.46 -17.85 -12.25
N ASN A 466 -8.10 -18.67 -11.26
CA ASN A 466 -6.77 -18.85 -10.76
C ASN A 466 -6.49 -20.36 -10.67
N PRO A 467 -6.10 -21.00 -11.80
CA PRO A 467 -5.88 -22.44 -11.86
C PRO A 467 -4.78 -22.93 -10.91
N ARG A 468 -3.93 -22.00 -10.43
CA ARG A 468 -2.83 -22.27 -9.49
C ARG A 468 -3.21 -22.05 -8.03
N HIS A 469 -4.48 -21.75 -7.72
CA HIS A 469 -4.93 -21.50 -6.35
C HIS A 469 -5.02 -22.78 -5.51
N ALA A 470 -3.90 -23.22 -4.94
CA ALA A 470 -3.83 -24.55 -4.32
C ALA A 470 -4.78 -24.76 -3.13
N LEU A 471 -5.17 -23.70 -2.41
CA LEU A 471 -6.19 -23.84 -1.37
C LEU A 471 -7.57 -24.19 -1.95
N ALA A 472 -7.89 -23.68 -3.14
CA ALA A 472 -9.16 -23.98 -3.80
C ALA A 472 -9.15 -25.39 -4.38
N LEU A 473 -8.01 -25.80 -4.98
CA LEU A 473 -7.81 -27.19 -5.43
C LEU A 473 -7.96 -28.19 -4.28
N ASN A 474 -7.36 -27.89 -3.12
CA ASN A 474 -7.53 -28.73 -1.93
C ASN A 474 -8.98 -28.74 -1.43
N GLY A 475 -9.64 -27.58 -1.42
CA GLY A 475 -11.05 -27.47 -1.02
C GLY A 475 -11.97 -28.30 -1.93
N ALA A 476 -11.78 -28.20 -3.25
CA ALA A 476 -12.50 -29.00 -4.24
C ALA A 476 -12.22 -30.51 -4.06
N GLY A 477 -10.97 -30.89 -3.79
CA GLY A 477 -10.60 -32.27 -3.51
C GLY A 477 -11.27 -32.83 -2.25
N VAL A 478 -11.39 -32.03 -1.19
CA VAL A 478 -12.16 -32.41 0.01
C VAL A 478 -13.63 -32.59 -0.34
N ALA A 479 -14.26 -31.62 -1.03
CA ALA A 479 -15.66 -31.73 -1.43
C ALA A 479 -15.94 -32.97 -2.28
N ALA A 480 -15.06 -33.26 -3.24
CA ALA A 480 -15.14 -34.46 -4.06
C ALA A 480 -15.02 -35.74 -3.21
N ARG A 481 -14.00 -35.84 -2.35
CA ARG A 481 -13.81 -37.02 -1.49
C ARG A 481 -15.04 -37.34 -0.65
N GLU A 482 -15.61 -36.34 0.02
CA GLU A 482 -16.79 -36.53 0.88
C GLU A 482 -18.08 -36.83 0.09
N ASN A 483 -18.13 -36.50 -1.22
CA ASN A 483 -19.25 -36.86 -2.09
C ASN A 483 -19.19 -38.32 -2.60
N PHE A 484 -18.03 -38.98 -2.51
CA PHE A 484 -17.81 -40.35 -3.00
C PHE A 484 -17.61 -41.39 -1.88
N ILE A 485 -17.73 -40.97 -0.61
CA ILE A 485 -17.77 -41.83 0.59
C ILE A 485 -19.22 -41.82 1.10
#